data_AF-A0A7Y3RN57-F1
#
_entry.id   AF-A0A7Y3RN57-F1
#
_cell.length_a   1.000
_cell.length_b   1.000
_cell.length_c   1.000
_cell.angle_alpha   90.00
_cell.angle_beta   90.00
_cell.angle_gamma   90.00
#
_symmetry.space_group_name_H-M   'P 1'
#
loop_
_entity.id
_entity.type
_entity.pdbx_description
1 polymer ?
#
loop_
_entity_poly.entity_id
_entity_poly.type
_entity_poly.pdbx_seq_one_letter_code
_entity_poly.pdbx_strand_id
1 'polypeptide(L)'
;MVGIRTFLSAALAWGFFAQASAELRVEGELRARYESLDGQFRAGLEGSDQALFTRALFLAEWKTGRWAFGAEMQDSRAFLDDEGTPLSGGFVNASDLLQAYVSVDGPGLLGVGSDGRTVIGRQTISIGSKRQVERVSYANVIRSFTGIHHTSSTERGDHLHLFAAVPVERATGGREGAAENRFVADEEQWGRRFVGLHFRRPDAFPALAPDIMAELFVYGLYEQDTDDLEGPDRRYTWPGFRIWRPKAVGRWDIDLEPSYRFGKRHASSAPSDTEDLEVEAARVIAILGYTFDATWQPRLAAEWYYASGDEDPADGSFERYERLFGSRRTDLNNTSLHGPLTYANLNAPGARLELKPNAVTDARIAWSASALASETDQFQIARLRDSEGLSGRFMGHAVDMRARYLPKGQPLVYEIGGSLFTFGEFTKNAPDAPEGSRTLFGYAQATLSF
;
A
#
# COMPACT_ATOMS: atom_id res chain seq x y z
N MET A 1 -77.40 16.81 37.34
CA MET A 1 -77.07 16.07 36.10
C MET A 1 -75.58 15.74 36.19
N VAL A 2 -75.16 14.62 36.79
CA VAL A 2 -75.27 13.21 36.29
C VAL A 2 -74.71 13.13 34.88
N GLY A 3 -73.69 12.34 34.52
CA GLY A 3 -72.89 11.34 35.20
C GLY A 3 -72.14 10.50 34.15
N ILE A 4 -70.94 10.04 34.50
CA ILE A 4 -70.32 8.72 34.24
C ILE A 4 -70.62 8.02 32.89
N ARG A 5 -69.56 7.64 32.15
CA ARG A 5 -69.17 6.23 31.91
C ARG A 5 -67.79 6.07 31.27
N THR A 6 -66.88 5.54 32.08
CA THR A 6 -65.67 4.80 31.73
C THR A 6 -66.04 3.48 31.05
N PHE A 7 -65.25 3.03 30.07
CA PHE A 7 -64.90 1.62 29.91
C PHE A 7 -63.47 1.49 29.36
N LEU A 8 -62.62 0.80 30.14
CA LEU A 8 -61.34 0.25 29.72
C LEU A 8 -61.57 -0.91 28.73
N SER A 9 -60.65 -1.08 27.79
CA SER A 9 -60.24 -2.40 27.26
C SER A 9 -58.79 -2.29 26.77
N ALA A 10 -57.95 -3.20 27.25
CA ALA A 10 -56.51 -3.24 27.04
C ALA A 10 -56.13 -4.17 25.87
N ALA A 11 -54.87 -4.01 25.45
CA ALA A 11 -53.99 -4.98 24.79
C ALA A 11 -54.18 -5.22 23.28
N LEU A 12 -53.17 -4.87 22.49
CA LEU A 12 -52.12 -5.82 22.08
C LEU A 12 -51.05 -5.11 21.25
N ALA A 13 -49.80 -5.27 21.69
CA ALA A 13 -48.60 -4.84 21.00
C ALA A 13 -48.43 -5.63 19.70
N TRP A 14 -48.30 -4.92 18.58
CA TRP A 14 -47.56 -5.40 17.42
C TRP A 14 -46.53 -4.32 17.09
N GLY A 15 -45.28 -4.61 17.44
CA GLY A 15 -44.15 -3.77 17.11
C GLY A 15 -44.11 -3.56 15.60
N PHE A 16 -43.95 -2.31 15.19
CA PHE A 16 -43.45 -1.99 13.88
C PHE A 16 -42.06 -2.65 13.75
N PHE A 17 -41.99 -3.79 13.10
CA PHE A 17 -40.77 -4.15 12.40
C PHE A 17 -40.59 -3.07 11.35
N ALA A 18 -39.70 -2.11 11.63
CA ALA A 18 -39.11 -1.31 10.56
C ALA A 18 -38.47 -2.33 9.61
N GLN A 19 -39.14 -2.57 8.49
CA GLN A 19 -38.63 -3.41 7.43
C GLN A 19 -37.39 -2.68 6.91
N ALA A 20 -36.23 -3.07 7.42
CA ALA A 20 -34.95 -2.58 6.92
C ALA A 20 -34.94 -2.92 5.43
N SER A 21 -35.07 -1.89 4.58
CA SER A 21 -35.01 -2.07 3.14
C SER A 21 -33.63 -2.63 2.84
N ALA A 22 -33.60 -3.85 2.31
CA ALA A 22 -32.34 -4.45 1.92
C ALA A 22 -31.81 -3.70 0.70
N GLU A 23 -30.54 -3.30 0.73
CA GLU A 23 -29.89 -2.53 -0.33
C GLU A 23 -28.81 -3.39 -0.96
N LEU A 24 -28.86 -3.58 -2.28
CA LEU A 24 -27.81 -4.21 -3.06
C LEU A 24 -26.95 -3.12 -3.69
N ARG A 25 -25.68 -3.08 -3.32
CA ARG A 25 -24.65 -2.24 -3.94
C ARG A 25 -23.81 -3.12 -4.87
N VAL A 26 -23.64 -2.66 -6.11
CA VAL A 26 -22.72 -3.27 -7.07
C VAL A 26 -21.72 -2.20 -7.47
N GLU A 27 -20.44 -2.54 -7.43
CA GLU A 27 -19.35 -1.68 -7.88
C GLU A 27 -18.41 -2.46 -8.77
N GLY A 28 -17.76 -1.78 -9.71
CA GLY A 28 -16.75 -2.41 -10.54
C GLY A 28 -15.64 -1.49 -11.00
N GLU A 29 -14.57 -2.12 -11.49
CA GLU A 29 -13.47 -1.45 -12.15
C GLU A 29 -13.05 -2.26 -13.37
N LEU A 30 -12.85 -1.60 -14.51
CA LEU A 30 -12.13 -2.15 -15.65
C LEU A 30 -10.92 -1.26 -15.93
N ARG A 31 -9.73 -1.86 -16.02
CA ARG A 31 -8.49 -1.14 -16.25
C ARG A 31 -7.65 -1.83 -17.29
N ALA A 32 -7.04 -1.04 -18.17
CA ALA A 32 -5.97 -1.46 -19.06
C ALA A 32 -4.78 -0.51 -18.90
N ARG A 33 -3.57 -1.05 -18.79
CA ARG A 33 -2.33 -0.27 -18.72
C ARG A 33 -1.26 -0.91 -19.59
N TYR A 34 -0.78 -0.17 -20.58
CA TYR A 34 0.44 -0.54 -21.30
C TYR A 34 1.64 0.08 -20.61
N GLU A 35 2.70 -0.71 -20.42
CA GLU A 35 3.98 -0.32 -19.84
C GLU A 35 5.12 -0.70 -20.79
N SER A 36 6.16 0.14 -20.85
CA SER A 36 7.40 -0.14 -21.57
C SER A 36 8.59 0.33 -20.73
N LEU A 37 9.66 -0.47 -20.76
CA LEU A 37 10.91 -0.30 -20.05
C LEU A 37 12.08 -0.44 -21.04
N ASP A 38 12.99 0.52 -21.03
CA ASP A 38 14.26 0.50 -21.76
C ASP A 38 15.43 0.51 -20.75
N GLY A 39 16.24 -0.55 -20.79
CA GLY A 39 17.34 -0.81 -19.87
C GLY A 39 16.91 -1.53 -18.58
N GLN A 40 17.88 -2.16 -17.91
CA GLN A 40 17.69 -2.86 -16.65
C GLN A 40 18.59 -2.31 -15.55
N PHE A 41 18.04 -2.21 -14.35
CA PHE A 41 18.78 -1.82 -13.14
C PHE A 41 19.00 -2.99 -12.19
N ARG A 42 18.54 -4.20 -12.57
CA ARG A 42 18.55 -5.40 -11.73
C ARG A 42 19.69 -6.33 -12.15
N ALA A 43 20.31 -6.98 -11.18
CA ALA A 43 21.33 -8.01 -11.41
C ALA A 43 20.78 -9.14 -12.29
N GLY A 44 21.58 -9.56 -13.28
CA GLY A 44 21.27 -10.68 -14.16
C GLY A 44 20.12 -10.46 -15.15
N LEU A 45 19.59 -9.24 -15.28
CA LEU A 45 18.60 -8.89 -16.32
C LEU A 45 19.19 -7.87 -17.29
N GLU A 46 18.81 -8.00 -18.56
CA GLU A 46 19.30 -7.14 -19.65
C GLU A 46 18.15 -6.66 -20.55
N GLY A 47 18.46 -5.72 -21.44
CA GLY A 47 17.55 -5.29 -22.50
C GLY A 47 16.37 -4.43 -22.06
N SER A 48 15.27 -4.58 -22.79
CA SER A 48 14.01 -3.84 -22.64
C SER A 48 12.87 -4.80 -22.28
N ASP A 49 11.76 -4.27 -21.79
CA ASP A 49 10.59 -5.05 -21.42
C ASP A 49 9.30 -4.26 -21.75
N GLN A 50 8.20 -4.96 -21.93
CA GLN A 50 6.88 -4.35 -22.10
C GLN A 50 5.78 -5.28 -21.59
N ALA A 51 4.66 -4.70 -21.19
CA ALA A 51 3.47 -5.48 -20.87
C ALA A 51 2.20 -4.64 -20.98
N LEU A 52 1.13 -5.28 -21.42
CA LEU A 52 -0.24 -4.82 -21.28
C LEU A 52 -0.88 -5.52 -20.08
N PHE A 53 -1.14 -4.77 -19.03
CA PHE A 53 -1.85 -5.25 -17.85
C PHE A 53 -3.33 -4.92 -17.93
N THR A 54 -4.19 -5.91 -17.69
CA THR A 54 -5.63 -5.69 -17.51
C THR A 54 -6.04 -6.05 -16.09
N ARG A 55 -7.03 -5.33 -15.56
CA ARG A 55 -7.70 -5.64 -14.29
C ARG A 55 -9.21 -5.45 -14.43
N ALA A 56 -9.98 -6.44 -14.02
CA ALA A 56 -11.41 -6.33 -13.78
C ALA A 56 -11.70 -6.60 -12.30
N LEU A 57 -12.50 -5.74 -11.68
CA LEU A 57 -13.02 -5.90 -10.32
C LEU A 57 -14.54 -5.86 -10.37
N PHE A 58 -15.19 -6.72 -9.59
CA PHE A 58 -16.65 -6.73 -9.45
C PHE A 58 -17.04 -7.05 -8.02
N LEU A 59 -17.57 -6.07 -7.32
CA LEU A 59 -18.10 -6.16 -5.96
C LEU A 59 -19.62 -6.23 -5.99
N ALA A 60 -20.18 -7.17 -5.23
CA ALA A 60 -21.58 -7.16 -4.83
C ALA A 60 -21.66 -7.15 -3.29
N GLU A 61 -22.36 -6.17 -2.72
CA GLU A 61 -22.61 -6.06 -1.29
C GLU A 61 -24.11 -5.95 -1.02
N TRP A 62 -24.62 -6.86 -0.19
CA TRP A 62 -26.00 -6.87 0.25
C TRP A 62 -26.10 -6.43 1.70
N LYS A 63 -26.75 -5.28 1.95
CA LYS A 63 -26.97 -4.73 3.29
C LYS A 63 -28.38 -5.01 3.78
N THR A 64 -28.52 -5.49 5.02
CA THR A 64 -29.80 -5.75 5.69
C THR A 64 -29.72 -5.40 7.18
N GLY A 65 -30.40 -4.30 7.56
CA GLY A 65 -30.29 -3.74 8.90
C GLY A 65 -28.85 -3.37 9.24
N ARG A 66 -28.32 -3.93 10.34
CA ARG A 66 -26.93 -3.72 10.78
C ARG A 66 -25.92 -4.64 10.12
N TRP A 67 -26.35 -5.57 9.27
CA TRP A 67 -25.49 -6.57 8.65
C TRP A 67 -25.25 -6.22 7.18
N ALA A 68 -24.06 -6.53 6.67
CA ALA A 68 -23.80 -6.55 5.23
C ALA A 68 -22.95 -7.76 4.83
N PHE A 69 -23.21 -8.29 3.65
CA PHE A 69 -22.54 -9.46 3.07
C PHE A 69 -21.91 -9.01 1.76
N GLY A 70 -20.58 -9.13 1.63
CA GLY A 70 -19.86 -8.66 0.45
C GLY A 70 -19.04 -9.76 -0.21
N ALA A 71 -19.04 -9.79 -1.54
CA ALA A 71 -18.14 -10.60 -2.34
C ALA A 71 -17.55 -9.77 -3.47
N GLU A 72 -16.24 -9.85 -3.69
CA GLU A 72 -15.54 -9.16 -4.78
C GLU A 72 -14.69 -10.15 -5.58
N MET A 73 -14.89 -10.17 -6.90
CA MET A 73 -14.06 -10.91 -7.85
C MET A 73 -12.98 -10.00 -8.44
N GLN A 74 -11.79 -10.57 -8.67
CA GLN A 74 -10.68 -9.93 -9.36
C GLN A 74 -10.21 -10.79 -10.54
N ASP A 75 -10.01 -10.16 -11.69
CA ASP A 75 -9.32 -10.78 -12.83
C ASP A 75 -8.19 -9.85 -13.28
N SER A 76 -6.95 -10.20 -12.94
CA SER A 76 -5.75 -9.42 -13.26
C SER A 76 -4.84 -10.22 -14.17
N ARG A 77 -4.56 -9.70 -15.38
CA ARG A 77 -3.83 -10.40 -16.44
C ARG A 77 -2.71 -9.56 -17.03
N ALA A 78 -1.75 -10.22 -17.65
CA ALA A 78 -0.65 -9.63 -18.41
C ALA A 78 -0.62 -10.19 -19.85
N PHE A 79 -0.24 -9.35 -20.80
CA PHE A 79 -0.06 -9.68 -22.21
C PHE A 79 1.13 -8.91 -22.77
N LEU A 80 1.64 -9.30 -23.94
CA LEU A 80 2.80 -8.69 -24.61
C LEU A 80 4.12 -8.81 -23.83
N ASP A 81 4.13 -9.59 -22.75
CA ASP A 81 5.32 -9.99 -22.02
C ASP A 81 6.19 -10.96 -22.84
N ASP A 82 7.43 -11.13 -22.41
CA ASP A 82 8.40 -12.06 -22.99
C ASP A 82 9.12 -12.87 -21.90
N GLU A 83 10.12 -13.67 -22.30
CA GLU A 83 10.89 -14.53 -21.39
C GLU A 83 11.65 -13.72 -20.32
N GLY A 84 12.05 -12.49 -20.63
CA GLY A 84 12.76 -11.59 -19.71
C GLY A 84 11.84 -10.84 -18.75
N THR A 85 10.53 -10.78 -19.03
CA THR A 85 9.57 -10.09 -18.16
C THR A 85 9.49 -10.77 -16.78
N PRO A 86 9.70 -10.03 -15.67
CA PRO A 86 9.73 -10.59 -14.31
C PRO A 86 8.31 -10.78 -13.73
N LEU A 87 7.46 -11.53 -14.43
CA LEU A 87 6.08 -11.81 -14.00
C LEU A 87 6.03 -12.71 -12.75
N SER A 88 4.99 -12.47 -11.94
CA SER A 88 4.69 -13.20 -10.70
C SER A 88 3.24 -12.93 -10.28
N GLY A 89 2.81 -13.50 -9.16
CA GLY A 89 1.54 -13.15 -8.49
C GLY A 89 1.41 -11.67 -8.09
N GLY A 90 2.48 -10.88 -8.23
CA GLY A 90 2.43 -9.41 -8.15
C GLY A 90 1.73 -8.74 -9.33
N PHE A 91 1.71 -9.41 -10.48
CA PHE A 91 1.28 -8.87 -11.78
C PHE A 91 0.06 -9.59 -12.35
N VAL A 92 -0.09 -10.89 -12.06
CA VAL A 92 -1.16 -11.75 -12.60
C VAL A 92 -1.84 -12.50 -11.47
N ASN A 93 -3.17 -12.57 -11.53
CA ASN A 93 -4.06 -13.32 -10.64
C ASN A 93 -5.42 -13.37 -11.35
N ALA A 94 -5.58 -14.38 -12.21
CA ALA A 94 -6.74 -14.52 -13.08
C ALA A 94 -7.93 -15.05 -12.27
N SER A 95 -9.12 -14.48 -12.46
CA SER A 95 -10.40 -14.98 -11.89
C SER A 95 -10.42 -15.39 -10.41
N ASP A 96 -9.86 -14.59 -9.50
CA ASP A 96 -9.79 -14.87 -8.06
C ASP A 96 -10.93 -14.22 -7.23
N LEU A 97 -11.24 -14.83 -6.08
CA LEU A 97 -12.11 -14.27 -5.05
C LEU A 97 -11.31 -13.35 -4.10
N LEU A 98 -11.29 -12.06 -4.45
CA LEU A 98 -10.55 -11.04 -3.72
C LEU A 98 -11.14 -10.75 -2.32
N GLN A 99 -12.46 -10.67 -2.21
CA GLN A 99 -13.15 -10.45 -0.93
C GLN A 99 -14.36 -11.37 -0.79
N ALA A 100 -14.59 -11.84 0.44
CA ALA A 100 -15.79 -12.56 0.86
C ALA A 100 -15.95 -12.37 2.38
N TYR A 101 -16.90 -11.54 2.79
CA TYR A 101 -17.01 -11.11 4.18
C TYR A 101 -18.46 -10.91 4.65
N VAL A 102 -18.60 -10.96 5.97
CA VAL A 102 -19.75 -10.42 6.69
C VAL A 102 -19.28 -9.22 7.48
N SER A 103 -20.07 -8.15 7.50
CA SER A 103 -19.83 -7.01 8.37
C SER A 103 -21.04 -6.65 9.21
N VAL A 104 -20.77 -6.07 10.38
CA VAL A 104 -21.79 -5.64 11.33
C VAL A 104 -21.50 -4.23 11.82
N ASP A 105 -22.48 -3.35 11.67
CA ASP A 105 -22.49 -2.00 12.22
C ASP A 105 -23.01 -2.03 13.67
N GLY A 106 -22.43 -1.21 14.55
CA GLY A 106 -22.80 -1.14 15.96
C GLY A 106 -22.07 -0.03 16.71
N PRO A 107 -22.08 -0.04 18.06
CA PRO A 107 -21.31 0.91 18.85
C PRO A 107 -19.80 0.74 18.65
N GLY A 108 -19.08 1.86 18.58
CA GLY A 108 -17.63 1.91 18.50
C GLY A 108 -16.93 1.73 19.86
N LEU A 109 -15.60 1.68 19.82
CA LEU A 109 -14.72 1.52 20.98
C LEU A 109 -14.13 2.84 21.49
N LEU A 110 -14.52 3.98 20.90
CA LEU A 110 -14.00 5.32 21.24
C LEU A 110 -14.89 6.08 22.23
N GLY A 111 -15.73 5.36 22.98
CA GLY A 111 -16.64 5.91 23.98
C GLY A 111 -18.09 6.01 23.50
N VAL A 112 -18.94 6.54 24.38
CA VAL A 112 -20.37 6.72 24.13
C VAL A 112 -20.58 7.63 22.92
N GLY A 113 -21.45 7.22 22.00
CA GLY A 113 -21.74 7.97 20.76
C GLY A 113 -20.76 7.71 19.61
N SER A 114 -19.77 6.82 19.79
CA SER A 114 -18.95 6.37 18.66
C SER A 114 -19.66 5.29 17.85
N ASP A 115 -19.49 5.33 16.53
CA ASP A 115 -19.93 4.29 15.60
C ASP A 115 -18.83 3.27 15.38
N GLY A 116 -19.20 2.03 15.14
CA GLY A 116 -18.29 0.92 14.90
C GLY A 116 -18.75 0.02 13.76
N ARG A 117 -17.80 -0.49 12.99
CA ARG A 117 -18.01 -1.53 11.98
C ARG A 117 -16.98 -2.63 12.13
N THR A 118 -17.45 -3.87 12.29
CA THR A 118 -16.59 -5.06 12.33
C THR A 118 -16.79 -5.88 11.06
N VAL A 119 -15.71 -6.19 10.36
CA VAL A 119 -15.67 -7.03 9.16
C VAL A 119 -14.97 -8.34 9.49
N ILE A 120 -15.58 -9.48 9.14
CA ILE A 120 -15.06 -10.83 9.36
C ILE A 120 -15.07 -11.57 8.02
N GLY A 121 -13.93 -12.18 7.67
CA GLY A 121 -13.76 -12.93 6.42
C GLY A 121 -12.59 -12.40 5.59
N ARG A 122 -12.57 -12.77 4.30
CA ARG A 122 -11.59 -12.30 3.33
C ARG A 122 -11.93 -10.87 2.90
N GLN A 123 -11.00 -9.97 3.07
CA GLN A 123 -11.19 -8.53 2.91
C GLN A 123 -9.90 -7.84 2.47
N THR A 124 -10.02 -6.59 2.05
CA THR A 124 -8.86 -5.72 1.80
C THR A 124 -8.74 -4.70 2.92
N ILE A 125 -7.52 -4.50 3.40
CA ILE A 125 -7.22 -3.58 4.51
C ILE A 125 -6.41 -2.40 3.95
N SER A 126 -6.82 -1.17 4.26
CA SER A 126 -6.16 0.04 3.83
C SER A 126 -6.31 1.10 4.92
N ILE A 127 -5.19 1.59 5.46
CA ILE A 127 -5.19 2.43 6.67
C ILE A 127 -4.24 3.63 6.49
N GLY A 128 -4.68 4.81 6.94
CA GLY A 128 -3.85 6.01 7.06
C GLY A 128 -3.15 6.42 5.76
N SER A 129 -1.84 6.64 5.82
CA SER A 129 -0.97 6.95 4.66
C SER A 129 -0.87 5.83 3.63
N LYS A 130 -1.39 4.64 3.94
CA LYS A 130 -1.24 3.40 3.16
C LYS A 130 0.19 2.85 3.12
N ARG A 131 1.12 3.44 3.86
CA ARG A 131 2.54 3.03 3.86
C ARG A 131 2.83 1.80 4.74
N GLN A 132 1.87 1.42 5.60
CA GLN A 132 1.95 0.23 6.45
C GLN A 132 1.14 -0.92 5.85
N VAL A 133 -0.07 -0.63 5.38
CA VAL A 133 -0.97 -1.57 4.70
C VAL A 133 -1.85 -0.81 3.69
N GLU A 134 -1.95 -1.32 2.47
CA GLU A 134 -2.71 -0.72 1.38
C GLU A 134 -3.61 -1.76 0.66
N ARG A 135 -4.85 -1.35 0.34
CA ARG A 135 -5.56 -1.88 -0.83
C ARG A 135 -4.97 -1.26 -2.10
N VAL A 136 -4.02 -1.94 -2.72
CA VAL A 136 -3.16 -1.38 -3.78
C VAL A 136 -3.98 -0.81 -4.94
N SER A 137 -3.64 0.43 -5.32
CA SER A 137 -4.33 1.14 -6.40
C SER A 137 -3.66 0.92 -7.76
N TYR A 138 -2.33 0.98 -7.82
CA TYR A 138 -1.57 0.90 -9.07
C TYR A 138 -1.04 -0.47 -9.45
N ALA A 139 -0.62 -1.29 -8.48
CA ALA A 139 -0.20 -2.66 -8.78
C ALA A 139 -1.32 -3.41 -9.53
N ASN A 140 -0.93 -4.40 -10.34
CA ASN A 140 -1.95 -5.07 -11.14
C ASN A 140 -2.89 -5.89 -10.27
N VAL A 141 -2.32 -6.64 -9.33
CA VAL A 141 -3.05 -7.54 -8.44
C VAL A 141 -3.25 -6.90 -7.06
N ILE A 142 -4.48 -6.92 -6.55
CA ILE A 142 -4.80 -6.51 -5.18
C ILE A 142 -4.54 -7.65 -4.21
N ARG A 143 -3.94 -7.33 -3.06
CA ARG A 143 -3.76 -8.28 -1.95
C ARG A 143 -4.96 -8.23 -1.01
N SER A 144 -5.41 -9.40 -0.58
CA SER A 144 -6.43 -9.57 0.46
C SER A 144 -5.84 -10.20 1.72
N PHE A 145 -6.64 -10.12 2.78
CA PHE A 145 -6.36 -10.69 4.08
C PHE A 145 -7.63 -11.37 4.59
N THR A 146 -7.49 -12.51 5.26
CA THR A 146 -8.62 -13.21 5.90
C THR A 146 -8.51 -13.03 7.41
N GLY A 147 -9.55 -12.48 8.04
CA GLY A 147 -9.54 -12.24 9.48
C GLY A 147 -10.61 -11.29 9.95
N ILE A 148 -10.34 -10.58 11.06
CA ILE A 148 -11.24 -9.61 11.68
C ILE A 148 -10.63 -8.22 11.58
N HIS A 149 -11.43 -7.25 11.15
CA HIS A 149 -11.08 -5.83 11.14
C HIS A 149 -12.22 -5.02 11.77
N HIS A 150 -11.95 -4.38 12.90
CA HIS A 150 -12.85 -3.42 13.53
C HIS A 150 -12.40 -1.99 13.24
N THR A 151 -13.37 -1.13 12.91
CA THR A 151 -13.19 0.31 12.81
C THR A 151 -14.13 1.01 13.77
N SER A 152 -13.67 2.07 14.44
CA SER A 152 -14.53 2.97 15.20
C SER A 152 -14.31 4.42 14.78
N SER A 153 -15.37 5.23 14.82
CA SER A 153 -15.31 6.67 14.55
C SER A 153 -16.13 7.48 15.55
N THR A 154 -15.68 8.69 15.86
CA THR A 154 -16.44 9.67 16.68
C THR A 154 -16.98 10.81 15.82
N GLU A 155 -17.96 11.56 16.32
CA GLU A 155 -18.46 12.77 15.64
C GLU A 155 -17.37 13.82 15.40
N ARG A 156 -16.34 13.88 16.28
CA ARG A 156 -15.16 14.73 16.09
C ARG A 156 -14.32 14.30 14.88
N GLY A 157 -14.45 13.06 14.43
CA GLY A 157 -13.66 12.47 13.36
C GLY A 157 -12.39 11.76 13.84
N ASP A 158 -12.32 11.34 15.11
CA ASP A 158 -11.29 10.36 15.50
C ASP A 158 -11.58 9.03 14.80
N HIS A 159 -10.55 8.28 14.46
CA HIS A 159 -10.70 6.94 13.89
C HIS A 159 -9.78 5.93 14.57
N LEU A 160 -10.31 4.77 14.87
CA LEU A 160 -9.56 3.62 15.37
C LEU A 160 -9.70 2.47 14.39
N HIS A 161 -8.59 1.80 14.08
CA HIS A 161 -8.56 0.52 13.40
C HIS A 161 -7.92 -0.51 14.32
N LEU A 162 -8.56 -1.67 14.47
CA LEU A 162 -8.02 -2.85 15.13
C LEU A 162 -8.19 -4.03 14.18
N PHE A 163 -7.14 -4.77 13.88
CA PHE A 163 -7.28 -5.97 13.06
C PHE A 163 -6.34 -7.09 13.49
N ALA A 164 -6.77 -8.30 13.20
CA ALA A 164 -5.97 -9.51 13.24
C ALA A 164 -6.37 -10.36 12.03
N ALA A 165 -5.42 -10.60 11.12
CA ALA A 165 -5.69 -11.27 9.86
C ALA A 165 -4.46 -12.01 9.34
N VAL A 166 -4.68 -12.93 8.42
CA VAL A 166 -3.62 -13.62 7.68
C VAL A 166 -3.61 -13.09 6.24
N PRO A 167 -2.45 -12.89 5.61
CA PRO A 167 -2.40 -12.56 4.19
C PRO A 167 -2.86 -13.75 3.36
N VAL A 168 -3.46 -13.46 2.22
CA VAL A 168 -3.82 -14.46 1.20
C VAL A 168 -2.73 -14.45 0.13
N GLU A 169 -2.25 -15.64 -0.24
CA GLU A 169 -1.30 -15.81 -1.33
C GLU A 169 -1.92 -15.39 -2.66
N ARG A 170 -1.09 -14.95 -3.62
CA ARG A 170 -1.53 -14.65 -4.98
C ARG A 170 -0.91 -15.68 -5.91
N ALA A 171 -1.55 -16.84 -5.98
CA ALA A 171 -0.98 -18.01 -6.60
C ALA A 171 -1.02 -17.88 -8.14
N THR A 172 0.04 -18.37 -8.77
CA THR A 172 0.16 -18.40 -10.24
C THR A 172 0.70 -19.73 -10.75
N GLY A 173 1.14 -20.63 -9.87
CA GLY A 173 1.85 -21.86 -10.26
C GLY A 173 3.26 -21.60 -10.81
N GLY A 174 3.86 -20.46 -10.46
CA GLY A 174 5.18 -20.04 -10.93
C GLY A 174 5.12 -19.05 -12.09
N ARG A 175 6.29 -18.72 -12.65
CA ARG A 175 6.43 -17.74 -13.73
C ARG A 175 5.66 -18.13 -14.99
N GLU A 176 5.75 -19.40 -15.40
CA GLU A 176 5.07 -19.91 -16.60
C GLU A 176 3.55 -19.77 -16.48
N GLY A 177 2.97 -20.17 -15.34
CA GLY A 177 1.53 -20.00 -15.12
C GLY A 177 1.11 -18.52 -15.06
N ALA A 178 1.97 -17.62 -14.58
CA ALA A 178 1.71 -16.18 -14.67
C ALA A 178 1.69 -15.68 -16.13
N ALA A 179 2.65 -16.09 -16.96
CA ALA A 179 2.69 -15.72 -18.39
C ALA A 179 1.48 -16.27 -19.17
N GLU A 180 1.01 -17.46 -18.82
CA GLU A 180 -0.19 -18.06 -19.44
C GLU A 180 -1.52 -17.50 -18.91
N ASN A 181 -1.49 -16.58 -17.94
CA ASN A 181 -2.69 -16.11 -17.21
C ASN A 181 -3.51 -17.27 -16.61
N ARG A 182 -2.82 -18.29 -16.09
CA ARG A 182 -3.43 -19.47 -15.51
C ARG A 182 -4.17 -19.12 -14.22
N PHE A 183 -5.40 -19.63 -14.08
CA PHE A 183 -6.10 -19.60 -12.80
C PHE A 183 -5.47 -20.62 -11.85
N VAL A 184 -5.08 -20.15 -10.68
CA VAL A 184 -4.71 -20.96 -9.52
C VAL A 184 -5.43 -20.35 -8.34
N ALA A 185 -6.10 -21.19 -7.53
CA ALA A 185 -6.87 -20.68 -6.40
C ALA A 185 -5.96 -20.11 -5.31
N ASP A 186 -6.33 -18.94 -4.78
CA ASP A 186 -5.57 -18.27 -3.73
C ASP A 186 -5.87 -18.84 -2.34
N GLU A 187 -4.81 -19.14 -1.59
CA GLU A 187 -4.87 -19.75 -0.25
C GLU A 187 -4.44 -18.80 0.86
N GLU A 188 -5.09 -18.92 2.02
CA GLU A 188 -4.67 -18.22 3.24
C GLU A 188 -3.31 -18.71 3.75
N GLN A 189 -2.38 -17.77 3.98
CA GLN A 189 -1.08 -18.07 4.56
C GLN A 189 -1.17 -18.09 6.09
N TRP A 190 -1.74 -19.16 6.67
CA TRP A 190 -1.99 -19.26 8.13
C TRP A 190 -0.72 -19.23 9.00
N GLY A 191 0.44 -19.54 8.42
CA GLY A 191 1.74 -19.35 9.05
C GLY A 191 2.11 -17.87 9.25
N ARG A 192 1.44 -16.94 8.56
CA ARG A 192 1.63 -15.49 8.67
C ARG A 192 0.43 -14.82 9.33
N ARG A 193 0.65 -14.21 10.49
CA ARG A 193 -0.37 -13.48 11.25
C ARG A 193 0.03 -12.02 11.32
N PHE A 194 -0.83 -11.15 10.79
CA PHE A 194 -0.66 -9.72 10.77
C PHE A 194 -1.70 -9.06 11.68
N VAL A 195 -1.24 -8.33 12.69
CA VAL A 195 -2.07 -7.63 13.66
C VAL A 195 -1.76 -6.14 13.65
N GLY A 196 -2.73 -5.31 14.00
CA GLY A 196 -2.47 -3.88 14.11
C GLY A 196 -3.51 -3.10 14.86
N LEU A 197 -3.03 -2.03 15.49
CA LEU A 197 -3.80 -0.95 16.09
C LEU A 197 -3.34 0.35 15.43
N HIS A 198 -4.29 1.15 14.96
CA HIS A 198 -4.01 2.46 14.38
C HIS A 198 -5.07 3.45 14.82
N PHE A 199 -4.66 4.54 15.46
CA PHE A 199 -5.53 5.62 15.88
C PHE A 199 -5.18 6.91 15.14
N ARG A 200 -6.21 7.63 14.66
CA ARG A 200 -6.09 8.95 14.03
C ARG A 200 -6.93 9.96 14.79
N ARG A 201 -6.35 11.14 15.03
CA ARG A 201 -7.04 12.31 15.58
C ARG A 201 -6.93 13.51 14.63
N PRO A 202 -8.05 14.13 14.24
CA PRO A 202 -8.06 15.42 13.57
C PRO A 202 -7.81 16.55 14.56
N ASP A 203 -7.32 17.68 14.04
CA ASP A 203 -7.03 18.89 14.82
C ASP A 203 -6.30 18.60 16.14
N ALA A 204 -5.26 17.77 16.06
CA ALA A 204 -4.53 17.26 17.22
C ALA A 204 -3.75 18.35 17.97
N PHE A 205 -3.34 19.41 17.26
CA PHE A 205 -2.51 20.50 17.81
C PHE A 205 -3.02 21.88 17.39
N PRO A 206 -4.23 22.29 17.78
CA PRO A 206 -4.88 23.52 17.28
C PRO A 206 -4.14 24.79 17.72
N ALA A 207 -3.36 24.74 18.81
CA ALA A 207 -2.51 25.83 19.26
C ALA A 207 -1.27 26.06 18.37
N LEU A 208 -0.84 25.05 17.61
CA LEU A 208 0.29 25.15 16.69
C LEU A 208 -0.18 25.58 15.29
N ALA A 209 -1.14 24.85 14.72
CA ALA A 209 -1.86 25.22 13.50
C ALA A 209 -3.17 24.43 13.38
N PRO A 210 -4.18 24.96 12.67
CA PRO A 210 -5.38 24.19 12.37
C PRO A 210 -5.09 23.07 11.36
N ASP A 211 -5.96 22.06 11.34
CA ASP A 211 -5.95 20.92 10.42
C ASP A 211 -4.75 19.98 10.60
N ILE A 212 -3.97 20.08 11.69
CA ILE A 212 -2.91 19.12 11.97
C ILE A 212 -3.53 17.81 12.45
N MET A 213 -3.28 16.74 11.70
CA MET A 213 -3.69 15.39 11.98
C MET A 213 -2.55 14.67 12.71
N ALA A 214 -2.90 13.84 13.70
CA ALA A 214 -1.97 12.94 14.37
C ALA A 214 -2.46 11.49 14.22
N GLU A 215 -1.53 10.59 13.90
CA GLU A 215 -1.76 9.15 13.90
C GLU A 215 -0.76 8.47 14.84
N LEU A 216 -1.23 7.49 15.60
CA LEU A 216 -0.42 6.59 16.42
C LEU A 216 -0.72 5.17 16.00
N PHE A 217 0.30 4.35 15.81
CA PHE A 217 0.10 2.98 15.39
C PHE A 217 1.12 2.01 15.98
N VAL A 218 0.70 0.76 16.09
CA VAL A 218 1.56 -0.40 16.33
C VAL A 218 1.03 -1.55 15.49
N TYR A 219 1.95 -2.23 14.82
CA TYR A 219 1.67 -3.38 14.00
C TYR A 219 2.58 -4.53 14.41
N GLY A 220 2.12 -5.76 14.18
CA GLY A 220 2.90 -6.96 14.43
C GLY A 220 2.74 -7.97 13.30
N LEU A 221 3.82 -8.67 12.98
CA LEU A 221 3.87 -9.77 12.03
C LEU A 221 4.51 -10.95 12.73
N TYR A 222 3.80 -12.07 12.77
CA TYR A 222 4.34 -13.35 13.17
C TYR A 222 4.29 -14.27 11.97
N GLU A 223 5.44 -14.72 11.50
CA GLU A 223 5.62 -15.65 10.40
C GLU A 223 6.28 -16.89 10.98
N GLN A 224 5.67 -18.05 10.75
CA GLN A 224 6.27 -19.35 11.00
C GLN A 224 6.58 -19.96 9.63
N ASP A 225 7.83 -20.33 9.42
CA ASP A 225 8.25 -21.05 8.24
C ASP A 225 7.73 -22.49 8.28
N THR A 226 7.37 -23.00 7.10
CA THR A 226 6.91 -24.38 6.90
C THR A 226 7.37 -24.85 5.53
N ASP A 227 7.35 -26.15 5.26
CA ASP A 227 7.65 -26.69 3.92
C ASP A 227 6.76 -26.05 2.82
N ASP A 228 5.53 -25.67 3.16
CA ASP A 228 4.57 -25.03 2.25
C ASP A 228 4.66 -23.47 2.27
N LEU A 229 5.52 -22.89 3.11
CA LEU A 229 5.68 -21.44 3.28
C LEU A 229 7.11 -21.10 3.67
N GLU A 230 7.98 -21.03 2.66
CA GLU A 230 9.35 -20.58 2.86
C GLU A 230 9.37 -19.08 3.20
N GLY A 231 9.94 -18.76 4.36
CA GLY A 231 10.08 -17.40 4.86
C GLY A 231 11.13 -17.32 5.96
N PRO A 232 11.70 -16.14 6.23
CA PRO A 232 12.71 -15.97 7.27
C PRO A 232 12.14 -15.89 8.70
N ASP A 233 11.11 -16.68 9.06
CA ASP A 233 10.48 -16.73 10.41
C ASP A 233 10.38 -15.35 11.12
N ARG A 234 9.78 -14.38 10.44
CA ARG A 234 9.71 -12.99 10.95
C ARG A 234 8.80 -12.87 12.16
N ARG A 235 9.32 -12.34 13.25
CA ARG A 235 8.57 -12.00 14.47
C ARG A 235 8.77 -10.53 14.77
N TYR A 236 7.98 -9.67 14.13
CA TYR A 236 8.16 -8.23 14.18
C TYR A 236 7.09 -7.55 15.01
N THR A 237 7.51 -6.50 15.73
CA THR A 237 6.63 -5.46 16.25
C THR A 237 7.18 -4.12 15.77
N TRP A 238 6.32 -3.25 15.24
CA TRP A 238 6.74 -1.92 14.82
C TRP A 238 5.75 -0.82 15.21
N PRO A 239 6.02 -0.09 16.30
CA PRO A 239 5.32 1.15 16.60
C PRO A 239 5.78 2.30 15.71
N GLY A 240 4.92 3.31 15.59
CA GLY A 240 5.25 4.56 14.94
C GLY A 240 4.15 5.59 15.12
N PHE A 241 4.40 6.77 14.57
CA PHE A 241 3.42 7.83 14.54
C PHE A 241 3.48 8.59 13.22
N ARG A 242 2.44 9.36 12.94
CA ARG A 242 2.40 10.30 11.83
C ARG A 242 1.86 11.63 12.30
N ILE A 243 2.50 12.72 11.89
CA ILE A 243 1.93 14.06 12.00
C ILE A 243 1.86 14.61 10.59
N TRP A 244 0.66 15.00 10.16
CA TRP A 244 0.49 15.53 8.82
C TRP A 244 -0.56 16.64 8.78
N ARG A 245 -0.44 17.51 7.78
CA ARG A 245 -1.40 18.59 7.53
C ARG A 245 -1.82 18.54 6.07
N PRO A 246 -3.13 18.61 5.74
CA PRO A 246 -3.58 18.61 4.36
C PRO A 246 -3.01 19.78 3.55
N LYS A 247 -2.76 19.52 2.26
CA LYS A 247 -2.35 20.52 1.27
C LYS A 247 -3.47 21.54 1.05
N ALA A 248 -3.13 22.82 1.01
CA ALA A 248 -4.08 23.86 0.69
C ALA A 248 -3.39 25.12 0.15
N VAL A 249 -4.10 25.84 -0.71
CA VAL A 249 -3.64 27.07 -1.35
C VAL A 249 -3.21 28.10 -0.30
N GLY A 250 -2.06 28.72 -0.51
CA GLY A 250 -1.45 29.72 0.37
C GLY A 250 -0.88 29.16 1.68
N ARG A 251 -0.81 27.83 1.84
CA ARG A 251 -0.45 27.19 3.12
C ARG A 251 0.71 26.21 2.99
N TRP A 252 1.48 26.13 4.07
CA TRP A 252 2.43 25.05 4.33
C TRP A 252 1.69 23.78 4.77
N ASP A 253 2.14 22.65 4.24
CA ASP A 253 1.69 21.31 4.59
C ASP A 253 2.88 20.42 4.98
N ILE A 254 2.63 19.43 5.84
CA ILE A 254 3.66 18.53 6.38
C ILE A 254 3.19 17.08 6.34
N ASP A 255 4.12 16.14 6.25
CA ASP A 255 3.91 14.71 6.48
C ASP A 255 5.19 14.11 7.09
N LEU A 256 5.15 13.83 8.38
CA LEU A 256 6.25 13.22 9.14
C LEU A 256 5.78 11.87 9.69
N GLU A 257 6.42 10.77 9.28
CA GLU A 257 6.05 9.39 9.67
C GLU A 257 7.26 8.52 10.06
N PRO A 258 7.80 8.65 11.29
CA PRO A 258 8.79 7.73 11.82
C PRO A 258 8.16 6.42 12.32
N SER A 259 8.88 5.31 12.15
CA SER A 259 8.57 4.01 12.74
C SER A 259 9.84 3.26 13.07
N TYR A 260 9.81 2.48 14.14
CA TYR A 260 10.89 1.60 14.56
C TYR A 260 10.37 0.17 14.60
N ARG A 261 11.18 -0.80 14.19
CA ARG A 261 10.85 -2.22 14.16
C ARG A 261 11.86 -3.00 14.98
N PHE A 262 11.34 -3.88 15.83
CA PHE A 262 12.13 -4.81 16.61
C PHE A 262 11.52 -6.21 16.60
N GLY A 263 12.31 -7.18 17.04
CA GLY A 263 11.91 -8.59 17.14
C GLY A 263 12.97 -9.50 16.54
N LYS A 264 12.56 -10.56 15.83
CA LYS A 264 13.47 -11.59 15.31
C LYS A 264 13.16 -12.01 13.89
N ARG A 265 14.16 -12.59 13.21
CA ARG A 265 14.02 -13.29 11.91
C ARG A 265 15.23 -14.19 11.68
N HIS A 266 15.13 -15.10 10.72
CA HIS A 266 16.29 -15.76 10.12
C HIS A 266 16.92 -14.89 9.03
N ALA A 267 18.18 -15.14 8.66
CA ALA A 267 18.88 -14.36 7.62
C ALA A 267 18.22 -14.50 6.24
N SER A 268 17.76 -15.71 5.93
CA SER A 268 17.23 -16.17 4.65
C SER A 268 15.94 -16.98 4.84
N SER A 269 15.33 -17.41 3.72
CA SER A 269 14.20 -18.35 3.73
C SER A 269 14.64 -19.81 3.54
N ALA A 270 15.94 -20.10 3.62
CA ALA A 270 16.44 -21.45 3.41
C ALA A 270 16.03 -22.36 4.58
N PRO A 271 15.55 -23.60 4.35
CA PRO A 271 15.15 -24.49 5.44
C PRO A 271 16.28 -24.86 6.42
N SER A 272 17.53 -24.71 6.00
CA SER A 272 18.71 -24.93 6.85
C SER A 272 19.02 -23.75 7.79
N ASP A 273 18.44 -22.58 7.51
CA ASP A 273 18.64 -21.37 8.28
C ASP A 273 17.64 -21.31 9.43
N THR A 274 18.14 -21.58 10.63
CA THR A 274 17.33 -21.69 11.86
C THR A 274 17.81 -20.73 12.95
N GLU A 275 18.71 -19.80 12.59
CA GLU A 275 19.33 -18.87 13.53
C GLU A 275 18.52 -17.57 13.62
N ASP A 276 18.07 -17.25 14.83
CA ASP A 276 17.39 -15.98 15.12
C ASP A 276 18.40 -14.82 15.14
N LEU A 277 18.23 -13.87 14.22
CA LEU A 277 18.84 -12.54 14.25
C LEU A 277 17.93 -11.56 15.00
N GLU A 278 18.52 -10.70 15.83
CA GLU A 278 17.79 -9.62 16.49
C GLU A 278 17.53 -8.48 15.50
N VAL A 279 16.30 -7.98 15.45
CA VAL A 279 15.90 -6.96 14.47
C VAL A 279 15.91 -5.58 15.12
N GLU A 280 16.57 -4.62 14.47
CA GLU A 280 16.61 -3.22 14.88
C GLU A 280 16.56 -2.31 13.65
N ALA A 281 15.35 -2.03 13.16
CA ALA A 281 15.19 -1.30 11.90
C ALA A 281 14.36 -0.02 12.05
N ALA A 282 14.82 1.07 11.46
CA ALA A 282 14.16 2.38 11.51
C ALA A 282 13.74 2.85 10.12
N ARG A 283 12.64 3.59 10.08
CA ARG A 283 12.19 4.31 8.88
C ARG A 283 11.69 5.69 9.27
N VAL A 284 12.05 6.69 8.47
CA VAL A 284 11.55 8.06 8.60
C VAL A 284 11.10 8.55 7.22
N ILE A 285 9.94 9.18 7.19
CA ILE A 285 9.45 9.91 6.02
C ILE A 285 9.19 11.33 6.48
N ALA A 286 9.73 12.31 5.76
CA ALA A 286 9.51 13.72 6.04
C ALA A 286 9.22 14.47 4.73
N ILE A 287 8.09 15.16 4.68
CA ILE A 287 7.69 16.00 3.56
C ILE A 287 7.28 17.36 4.10
N LEU A 288 7.81 18.41 3.49
CA LEU A 288 7.42 19.80 3.75
C LEU A 288 7.04 20.44 2.41
N GLY A 289 5.79 20.87 2.28
CA GLY A 289 5.26 21.44 1.04
C GLY A 289 4.63 22.81 1.24
N TYR A 290 4.58 23.58 0.15
CA TYR A 290 3.82 24.83 0.06
C TYR A 290 3.03 24.85 -1.25
N THR A 291 1.72 25.15 -1.16
CA THR A 291 0.86 25.30 -2.34
C THR A 291 0.66 26.78 -2.62
N PHE A 292 1.11 27.25 -3.78
CA PHE A 292 1.01 28.66 -4.17
C PHE A 292 -0.41 28.99 -4.64
N ASP A 293 -0.85 30.21 -4.32
CA ASP A 293 -2.05 30.80 -4.90
C ASP A 293 -1.71 31.40 -6.28
N ALA A 294 -1.67 30.54 -7.28
CA ALA A 294 -1.33 30.89 -8.65
C ALA A 294 -2.09 30.01 -9.64
N THR A 295 -2.06 30.38 -10.92
CA THR A 295 -2.57 29.52 -12.00
C THR A 295 -1.96 28.12 -11.90
N TRP A 296 -2.83 27.11 -11.97
CA TRP A 296 -2.52 25.68 -11.78
C TRP A 296 -2.20 25.25 -10.34
N GLN A 297 -2.31 26.13 -9.34
CA GLN A 297 -2.06 25.83 -7.92
C GLN A 297 -0.79 24.98 -7.71
N PRO A 298 0.39 25.43 -8.20
CA PRO A 298 1.60 24.64 -8.09
C PRO A 298 1.90 24.39 -6.61
N ARG A 299 2.30 23.17 -6.29
CA ARG A 299 2.82 22.82 -4.98
C ARG A 299 4.24 22.32 -5.13
N LEU A 300 5.16 22.97 -4.43
CA LEU A 300 6.53 22.51 -4.28
C LEU A 300 6.69 21.86 -2.92
N ALA A 301 7.38 20.72 -2.87
CA ALA A 301 7.74 20.06 -1.64
C ALA A 301 9.17 19.54 -1.65
N ALA A 302 9.83 19.65 -0.50
CA ALA A 302 11.02 18.88 -0.17
C ALA A 302 10.58 17.56 0.47
N GLU A 303 11.21 16.46 0.06
CA GLU A 303 10.89 15.10 0.50
C GLU A 303 12.16 14.42 0.98
N TRP A 304 12.06 13.65 2.06
CA TRP A 304 13.15 12.81 2.54
C TRP A 304 12.58 11.46 2.98
N TYR A 305 13.15 10.41 2.41
CA TYR A 305 12.81 9.03 2.70
C TYR A 305 14.04 8.33 3.24
N TYR A 306 13.95 7.84 4.48
CA TYR A 306 14.98 7.07 5.14
C TYR A 306 14.44 5.71 5.56
N ALA A 307 15.18 4.66 5.30
CA ALA A 307 14.96 3.29 5.74
C ALA A 307 16.33 2.68 6.04
N SER A 308 16.57 2.19 7.25
CA SER A 308 17.85 1.61 7.65
C SER A 308 18.25 0.44 6.75
N GLY A 309 19.56 0.22 6.66
CA GLY A 309 20.18 -0.95 6.05
C GLY A 309 21.01 -1.67 7.11
N ASP A 310 21.40 -2.91 6.79
CA ASP A 310 22.27 -3.77 7.59
C ASP A 310 23.72 -3.23 7.56
N GLU A 311 24.32 -2.89 8.71
CA GLU A 311 25.70 -2.40 8.75
C GLU A 311 26.70 -3.56 8.71
N ASP A 312 26.43 -4.65 9.44
CA ASP A 312 27.23 -5.87 9.45
C ASP A 312 26.34 -7.13 9.40
N PRO A 313 26.31 -7.87 8.28
CA PRO A 313 25.48 -9.08 8.20
C PRO A 313 25.98 -10.28 9.04
N ALA A 314 27.12 -10.15 9.71
CA ALA A 314 27.76 -11.25 10.45
C ALA A 314 27.73 -11.06 11.98
N ASP A 315 26.99 -10.08 12.49
CA ASP A 315 26.99 -9.70 13.91
C ASP A 315 25.82 -10.29 14.73
N GLY A 316 24.93 -11.05 14.09
CA GLY A 316 23.73 -11.61 14.73
C GLY A 316 22.53 -10.64 14.77
N SER A 317 22.63 -9.50 14.10
CA SER A 317 21.58 -8.48 13.99
C SER A 317 21.01 -8.44 12.57
N PHE A 318 19.84 -7.80 12.44
CA PHE A 318 19.27 -7.43 11.16
C PHE A 318 18.65 -6.04 11.23
N GLU A 319 19.31 -5.08 10.59
CA GLU A 319 18.97 -3.66 10.75
C GLU A 319 18.27 -3.10 9.51
N ARG A 320 18.21 -3.87 8.43
CA ARG A 320 17.51 -3.47 7.21
C ARG A 320 16.00 -3.38 7.45
N TYR A 321 15.45 -2.19 7.23
CA TYR A 321 13.99 -2.05 7.22
C TYR A 321 13.38 -2.79 6.02
N GLU A 322 12.29 -3.53 6.24
CA GLU A 322 11.58 -4.21 5.16
C GLU A 322 10.19 -3.61 4.94
N ARG A 323 9.84 -3.32 3.68
CA ARG A 323 8.45 -3.01 3.31
C ARG A 323 7.63 -4.31 3.25
N LEU A 324 6.61 -4.39 4.10
CA LEU A 324 5.69 -5.53 4.15
C LEU A 324 4.49 -5.29 3.20
N PHE A 325 3.39 -4.75 3.72
CA PHE A 325 2.11 -4.67 3.01
C PHE A 325 1.74 -3.27 2.49
N GLY A 326 2.58 -2.28 2.76
CA GLY A 326 2.30 -0.88 2.42
C GLY A 326 2.67 -0.48 1.00
N SER A 327 2.06 0.59 0.52
CA SER A 327 2.38 1.23 -0.74
C SER A 327 3.76 1.88 -0.74
N ARG A 328 4.30 2.05 -1.95
CA ARG A 328 5.42 2.97 -2.20
C ARG A 328 5.20 3.89 -3.42
N ARG A 329 4.07 3.78 -4.15
CA ARG A 329 3.86 4.54 -5.39
C ARG A 329 3.81 6.05 -5.19
N THR A 330 3.08 6.45 -4.17
CA THR A 330 2.86 7.86 -3.89
C THR A 330 4.17 8.54 -3.51
N ASP A 331 5.11 7.80 -2.92
CA ASP A 331 6.34 8.32 -2.33
C ASP A 331 7.59 8.09 -3.21
N LEU A 332 7.80 6.86 -3.70
CA LEU A 332 9.05 6.35 -4.27
C LEU A 332 8.92 5.82 -5.71
N ASN A 333 7.97 6.35 -6.49
CA ASN A 333 7.75 6.10 -7.94
C ASN A 333 6.94 4.83 -8.27
N ASN A 334 6.78 4.54 -9.57
CA ASN A 334 6.02 3.39 -10.08
C ASN A 334 6.44 2.06 -9.41
N THR A 335 5.54 1.08 -9.36
CA THR A 335 5.73 -0.17 -8.62
C THR A 335 5.47 -1.42 -9.46
N SER A 336 5.61 -1.30 -10.78
CA SER A 336 5.31 -2.34 -11.77
C SER A 336 6.62 -2.78 -12.44
N LEU A 337 6.72 -2.82 -13.79
CA LEU A 337 7.97 -3.19 -14.48
C LEU A 337 9.15 -2.29 -14.07
N HIS A 338 8.86 -1.02 -13.79
CA HIS A 338 9.81 -0.06 -13.24
C HIS A 338 9.41 0.40 -11.84
N GLY A 339 10.41 0.54 -10.97
CA GLY A 339 10.24 0.94 -9.58
C GLY A 339 11.49 0.66 -8.76
N PRO A 340 12.59 1.39 -8.99
CA PRO A 340 13.88 1.09 -8.37
C PRO A 340 13.85 1.25 -6.85
N LEU A 341 13.14 2.22 -6.30
CA LEU A 341 13.29 2.61 -4.89
C LEU A 341 12.23 2.00 -3.96
N THR A 342 12.64 1.35 -2.87
CA THR A 342 11.73 0.83 -1.83
C THR A 342 12.22 1.23 -0.44
N TYR A 343 11.35 1.17 0.56
CA TYR A 343 11.73 1.33 1.97
C TYR A 343 12.52 0.11 2.46
N ALA A 344 13.77 -0.01 2.01
CA ALA A 344 14.76 -0.96 2.49
C ALA A 344 16.14 -0.46 2.07
N ASN A 345 17.02 -0.23 3.05
CA ASN A 345 18.36 0.32 2.84
C ASN A 345 18.36 1.57 1.92
N LEU A 346 17.64 2.61 2.33
CA LEU A 346 17.38 3.79 1.50
C LEU A 346 17.63 5.08 2.28
N ASN A 347 18.41 5.99 1.70
CA ASN A 347 18.47 7.39 2.05
C ASN A 347 18.25 8.22 0.78
N ALA A 348 17.12 8.91 0.72
CA ALA A 348 16.61 9.49 -0.52
C ALA A 348 16.01 10.88 -0.26
N PRO A 349 16.83 11.94 -0.17
CA PRO A 349 16.35 13.30 -0.32
C PRO A 349 15.78 13.53 -1.73
N GLY A 350 14.83 14.44 -1.84
CA GLY A 350 14.13 14.70 -3.08
C GLY A 350 13.27 15.96 -3.04
N ALA A 351 12.62 16.21 -4.17
CA ALA A 351 11.68 17.30 -4.33
C ALA A 351 10.53 16.88 -5.24
N ARG A 352 9.36 17.50 -5.04
CA ARG A 352 8.17 17.24 -5.84
C ARG A 352 7.47 18.52 -6.24
N LEU A 353 7.11 18.59 -7.52
CA LEU A 353 6.18 19.56 -8.07
C LEU A 353 4.85 18.86 -8.38
N GLU A 354 3.76 19.40 -7.85
CA GLU A 354 2.40 19.00 -8.21
C GLU A 354 1.67 20.18 -8.84
N LEU A 355 0.86 19.92 -9.85
CA LEU A 355 0.12 20.89 -10.64
C LEU A 355 -1.33 20.45 -10.79
N LYS A 356 -2.25 21.41 -10.80
CA LYS A 356 -3.68 21.22 -11.10
C LYS A 356 -4.11 22.17 -12.21
N PRO A 357 -3.79 21.86 -13.50
CA PRO A 357 -4.08 22.77 -14.60
C PRO A 357 -5.53 23.23 -14.68
N ASN A 358 -6.46 22.35 -14.32
CA ASN A 358 -7.90 22.62 -14.23
C ASN A 358 -8.56 21.61 -13.27
N ALA A 359 -9.88 21.68 -13.09
CA ALA A 359 -10.62 20.84 -12.14
C ALA A 359 -10.62 19.33 -12.48
N VAL A 360 -10.23 18.96 -13.70
CA VAL A 360 -10.27 17.57 -14.21
C VAL A 360 -8.89 17.03 -14.58
N THR A 361 -7.82 17.79 -14.34
CA THR A 361 -6.46 17.42 -14.70
C THR A 361 -5.51 17.68 -13.54
N ASP A 362 -4.70 16.69 -13.19
CA ASP A 362 -3.57 16.87 -12.28
C ASP A 362 -2.29 16.31 -12.89
N ALA A 363 -1.17 16.89 -12.53
CA ALA A 363 0.15 16.41 -12.94
C ALA A 363 1.14 16.50 -11.78
N ARG A 364 2.17 15.66 -11.82
CA ARG A 364 3.29 15.72 -10.88
C ARG A 364 4.60 15.35 -11.54
N ILE A 365 5.68 15.90 -10.99
CA ILE A 365 7.06 15.48 -11.23
C ILE A 365 7.71 15.35 -9.85
N ALA A 366 8.30 14.19 -9.57
CA ALA A 366 9.09 13.93 -8.38
C ALA A 366 10.53 13.60 -8.79
N TRP A 367 11.49 14.10 -8.04
CA TRP A 367 12.91 13.78 -8.19
C TRP A 367 13.47 13.35 -6.84
N SER A 368 14.35 12.35 -6.84
CA SER A 368 15.11 11.95 -5.68
C SER A 368 16.56 11.62 -6.04
N ALA A 369 17.50 12.04 -5.19
CA ALA A 369 18.86 11.55 -5.18
C ALA A 369 18.95 10.40 -4.16
N SER A 370 18.99 9.18 -4.66
CA SER A 370 18.88 7.97 -3.84
C SER A 370 20.25 7.36 -3.57
N ALA A 371 20.52 7.05 -2.30
CA ALA A 371 21.67 6.32 -1.83
C ALA A 371 21.24 5.19 -0.89
N LEU A 372 22.10 4.19 -0.72
CA LEU A 372 21.95 3.22 0.34
C LEU A 372 22.12 3.89 1.71
N ALA A 373 21.39 3.42 2.71
CA ALA A 373 21.61 3.84 4.10
C ALA A 373 22.91 3.23 4.65
N SER A 374 23.14 1.94 4.37
CA SER A 374 24.36 1.18 4.62
C SER A 374 24.97 0.70 3.29
N GLU A 375 26.28 0.86 3.13
CA GLU A 375 27.03 0.45 1.93
C GLU A 375 27.25 -1.06 1.79
N THR A 376 27.18 -1.81 2.91
CA THR A 376 27.41 -3.26 2.97
C THR A 376 26.15 -4.09 2.73
N ASP A 377 24.99 -3.44 2.71
CA ASP A 377 23.68 -4.06 2.50
C ASP A 377 23.16 -3.82 1.07
N GLN A 378 22.06 -4.47 0.76
CA GLN A 378 21.58 -4.66 -0.59
C GLN A 378 20.80 -3.46 -1.10
N PHE A 379 20.96 -3.17 -2.39
CA PHE A 379 19.92 -2.52 -3.16
C PHE A 379 18.80 -3.52 -3.45
N GLN A 380 17.84 -3.62 -2.52
CA GLN A 380 16.84 -4.69 -2.46
C GLN A 380 16.11 -5.01 -3.77
N ILE A 381 15.67 -4.00 -4.53
CA ILE A 381 14.92 -4.22 -5.78
C ILE A 381 15.84 -4.64 -6.93
N ALA A 382 17.06 -4.09 -6.96
CA ALA A 382 18.07 -4.42 -7.96
C ALA A 382 18.72 -5.78 -7.71
N ARG A 383 18.63 -6.31 -6.48
CA ARG A 383 19.38 -7.50 -6.03
C ARG A 383 20.90 -7.35 -6.19
N LEU A 384 21.39 -6.12 -6.05
CA LEU A 384 22.82 -5.80 -6.01
C LEU A 384 23.27 -5.69 -4.56
N ARG A 385 24.45 -6.20 -4.25
CA ARG A 385 25.09 -6.09 -2.94
C ARG A 385 26.60 -6.04 -3.11
N ASP A 386 27.24 -5.14 -2.37
CA ASP A 386 28.67 -5.20 -2.12
C ASP A 386 28.88 -5.36 -0.61
N SER A 387 29.23 -6.56 -0.15
CA SER A 387 29.42 -6.82 1.28
C SER A 387 30.65 -6.14 1.87
N GLU A 388 31.60 -5.70 1.05
CA GLU A 388 32.80 -4.99 1.49
C GLU A 388 32.59 -3.47 1.54
N GLY A 389 31.48 -2.96 0.98
CA GLY A 389 31.15 -1.53 0.99
C GLY A 389 32.01 -0.67 0.05
N LEU A 390 32.74 -1.28 -0.88
CA LEU A 390 33.72 -0.59 -1.74
C LEU A 390 33.10 0.12 -2.95
N SER A 391 31.85 -0.21 -3.28
CA SER A 391 31.12 0.31 -4.45
C SER A 391 30.50 1.69 -4.21
N GLY A 392 30.64 2.26 -3.01
CA GLY A 392 30.00 3.50 -2.58
C GLY A 392 28.53 3.31 -2.21
N ARG A 393 27.80 4.41 -1.99
CA ARG A 393 26.39 4.36 -1.55
C ARG A 393 25.42 4.88 -2.59
N PHE A 394 25.87 5.76 -3.48
CA PHE A 394 24.95 6.47 -4.35
C PHE A 394 24.37 5.56 -5.43
N MET A 395 23.09 5.22 -5.30
CA MET A 395 22.37 4.38 -6.26
C MET A 395 22.05 5.14 -7.54
N GLY A 396 21.71 6.43 -7.44
CA GLY A 396 21.38 7.23 -8.60
C GLY A 396 20.31 8.28 -8.39
N HIS A 397 19.92 8.95 -9.48
CA HIS A 397 18.78 9.87 -9.49
C HIS A 397 17.55 9.19 -10.06
N ALA A 398 16.44 9.27 -9.35
CA ALA A 398 15.13 8.82 -9.82
C ALA A 398 14.24 10.02 -10.12
N VAL A 399 13.62 10.05 -11.30
CA VAL A 399 12.61 11.04 -11.69
C VAL A 399 11.33 10.30 -12.06
N ASP A 400 10.19 10.66 -11.47
CA ASP A 400 8.87 10.12 -11.80
C ASP A 400 7.94 11.25 -12.22
N MET A 401 7.20 11.04 -13.30
CA MET A 401 6.21 11.99 -13.79
C MET A 401 4.88 11.28 -14.06
N ARG A 402 3.79 12.01 -13.83
CA ARG A 402 2.44 11.54 -14.11
C ARG A 402 1.55 12.72 -14.49
N ALA A 403 0.67 12.51 -15.46
CA ALA A 403 -0.49 13.35 -15.70
C ALA A 403 -1.76 12.49 -15.69
N ARG A 404 -2.82 13.00 -15.08
CA ARG A 404 -4.14 12.36 -15.02
C ARG A 404 -5.21 13.28 -15.56
N TYR A 405 -6.16 12.71 -16.28
CA TYR A 405 -7.32 13.38 -16.82
C TYR A 405 -8.60 12.61 -16.43
N LEU A 406 -9.54 13.30 -15.80
CA LEU A 406 -10.79 12.76 -15.28
C LEU A 406 -11.97 13.48 -15.95
N PRO A 407 -12.43 13.03 -17.13
CA PRO A 407 -13.48 13.71 -17.88
C PRO A 407 -14.73 13.95 -17.03
N LYS A 408 -15.21 15.19 -17.02
CA LYS A 408 -16.34 15.60 -16.16
C LYS A 408 -17.59 14.76 -16.46
N GLY A 409 -18.18 14.17 -15.42
CA GLY A 409 -19.42 13.40 -15.53
C GLY A 409 -19.26 12.01 -16.14
N GLN A 410 -18.02 11.55 -16.35
CA GLN A 410 -17.74 10.19 -16.82
C GLN A 410 -17.01 9.43 -15.72
N PRO A 411 -17.27 8.14 -15.55
CA PRO A 411 -16.56 7.34 -14.56
C PRO A 411 -15.24 6.80 -15.14
N LEU A 412 -14.52 7.67 -15.87
CA LEU A 412 -13.29 7.35 -16.57
C LEU A 412 -12.12 8.14 -15.98
N VAL A 413 -10.96 7.49 -15.92
CA VAL A 413 -9.68 8.11 -15.58
C VAL A 413 -8.65 7.68 -16.60
N TYR A 414 -8.02 8.65 -17.24
CA TYR A 414 -6.83 8.44 -18.07
C TYR A 414 -5.60 8.88 -17.30
N GLU A 415 -4.56 8.05 -17.30
CA GLU A 415 -3.29 8.34 -16.65
C GLU A 415 -2.15 8.01 -17.61
N ILE A 416 -1.23 8.95 -17.80
CA ILE A 416 0.05 8.72 -18.47
C ILE A 416 1.16 9.04 -17.49
N GLY A 417 2.28 8.34 -17.60
CA GLY A 417 3.44 8.68 -16.81
C GLY A 417 4.71 8.05 -17.33
N GLY A 418 5.81 8.42 -16.69
CA GLY A 418 7.12 7.90 -17.03
C GLY A 418 8.10 8.07 -15.89
N SER A 419 9.21 7.35 -15.98
CA SER A 419 10.24 7.34 -14.95
C SER A 419 11.61 7.21 -15.59
N LEU A 420 12.58 7.95 -15.07
CA LEU A 420 14.00 7.87 -15.42
C LEU A 420 14.77 7.54 -14.16
N PHE A 421 15.61 6.51 -14.21
CA PHE A 421 16.58 6.24 -13.16
C PHE A 421 17.99 6.25 -13.76
N THR A 422 18.81 7.23 -13.42
CA THR A 422 20.22 7.30 -13.84
C THR A 422 21.10 6.68 -12.78
N PHE A 423 22.07 5.86 -13.17
CA PHE A 423 22.87 5.08 -12.24
C PHE A 423 23.95 5.94 -11.58
N GLY A 424 24.01 5.87 -10.26
CA GLY A 424 25.09 6.39 -9.43
C GLY A 424 26.28 5.42 -9.40
N GLU A 425 27.24 5.70 -8.53
CA GLU A 425 28.45 4.89 -8.37
C GLU A 425 28.13 3.45 -7.95
N PHE A 426 27.24 3.25 -6.96
CA PHE A 426 26.93 1.92 -6.43
C PHE A 426 26.33 1.03 -7.51
N THR A 427 25.34 1.53 -8.25
CA THR A 427 24.67 0.74 -9.30
C THR A 427 25.59 0.43 -10.48
N LYS A 428 26.69 1.17 -10.66
CA LYS A 428 27.68 0.92 -11.72
C LYS A 428 28.83 0.00 -11.28
N ASN A 429 29.17 0.03 -9.99
CA ASN A 429 30.39 -0.59 -9.48
C ASN A 429 30.14 -1.86 -8.68
N ALA A 430 28.91 -2.05 -8.17
CA ALA A 430 28.55 -3.23 -7.40
C ALA A 430 28.81 -4.52 -8.18
N PRO A 431 29.14 -5.63 -7.49
CA PRO A 431 29.10 -6.96 -8.09
C PRO A 431 27.78 -7.19 -8.84
N ASP A 432 27.86 -7.79 -10.03
CA ASP A 432 26.72 -8.04 -10.93
C ASP A 432 25.98 -6.78 -11.42
N ALA A 433 26.65 -5.62 -11.42
CA ALA A 433 26.12 -4.38 -11.95
C ALA A 433 25.63 -4.55 -13.41
N PRO A 434 24.47 -3.97 -13.75
CA PRO A 434 23.92 -4.05 -15.11
C PRO A 434 24.78 -3.25 -16.11
N GLU A 435 24.82 -3.69 -17.38
CA GLU A 435 25.66 -3.10 -18.45
C GLU A 435 25.23 -1.68 -18.91
N GLY A 436 24.30 -1.03 -18.21
CA GLY A 436 23.72 0.26 -18.58
C GLY A 436 24.19 1.45 -17.73
N SER A 437 23.62 2.62 -18.02
CA SER A 437 23.80 3.84 -17.20
C SER A 437 22.48 4.47 -16.77
N ARG A 438 21.36 3.95 -17.27
CA ARG A 438 20.01 4.42 -16.95
C ARG A 438 18.96 3.35 -17.23
N THR A 439 17.76 3.60 -16.73
CA THR A 439 16.53 2.98 -17.22
C THR A 439 15.50 4.05 -17.54
N LEU A 440 14.73 3.85 -18.61
CA LEU A 440 13.59 4.68 -18.98
C LEU A 440 12.32 3.83 -18.93
N PHE A 441 11.25 4.39 -18.38
CA PHE A 441 9.97 3.73 -18.28
C PHE A 441 8.86 4.67 -18.70
N GLY A 442 7.84 4.14 -19.37
CA GLY A 442 6.64 4.86 -19.75
C GLY A 442 5.40 3.99 -19.63
N TYR A 443 4.26 4.60 -19.31
CA TYR A 443 2.99 3.90 -19.33
C TYR A 443 1.82 4.80 -19.73
N ALA A 444 0.77 4.17 -20.23
CA ALA A 444 -0.54 4.76 -20.45
C ALA A 444 -1.61 3.82 -19.88
N GLN A 445 -2.56 4.39 -19.14
CA GLN A 445 -3.61 3.66 -18.44
C GLN A 445 -4.96 4.32 -18.68
N ALA A 446 -5.99 3.48 -18.85
CA ALA A 446 -7.39 3.88 -18.74
C ALA A 446 -8.06 3.03 -17.67
N THR A 447 -8.86 3.67 -16.83
CA THR A 447 -9.69 3.03 -15.81
C THR A 447 -11.12 3.49 -15.97
N LEU A 448 -12.05 2.55 -16.03
CA LEU A 448 -13.49 2.74 -15.92
C LEU A 448 -13.95 2.21 -14.57
N SER A 449 -14.73 2.98 -13.82
CA SER A 449 -15.42 2.51 -12.61
C SER A 449 -16.93 2.56 -12.81
N PHE A 450 -17.71 1.82 -12.04
CA PHE A 450 -19.17 1.91 -12.07
C PHE A 450 -19.79 1.45 -10.76
#